data_AF-A0A3N5EXX0-F1
#
_entry.id   AF-A0A3N5EXX0-F1
#
_cell.length_a   1.000
_cell.length_b   1.000
_cell.length_c   1.000
_cell.angle_alpha   90.00
_cell.angle_beta   90.00
_cell.angle_gamma   90.00
#
_symmetry.space_group_name_H-M   'P 1'
#
loop_
_entity.id
_entity.type
_entity.pdbx_description
1 polymer ?
#
loop_
_entity_poly.entity_id
_entity_poly.type
_entity_poly.pdbx_seq_one_letter_code
_entity_poly.pdbx_strand_id
1 'polypeptide(L)' 'MGAAMHLFETETGDQWVCITCIKEQEEMIQEKQWEWILERPDQVLRCSLCGHPDYDFED' A
#
# COMPACT_ATOMS: atom_id res chain seq x y z
N MET A 1 7.53 12.84 -8.51
CA MET A 1 7.19 12.69 -7.09
C MET A 1 6.96 11.20 -6.90
N GLY A 2 7.90 10.48 -6.28
CA GLY A 2 7.73 9.05 -6.05
C GLY A 2 6.52 8.85 -5.14
N ALA A 3 5.67 7.86 -5.46
CA ALA A 3 4.63 7.47 -4.53
C ALA A 3 5.31 6.82 -3.30
N ALA A 4 4.58 6.71 -2.19
CA ALA A 4 5.08 6.03 -1.01
C ALA A 4 4.17 4.85 -0.73
N MET A 5 4.76 3.67 -0.51
CA MET A 5 4.03 2.48 -0.09
C MET A 5 3.74 2.58 1.40
N HIS A 6 2.50 2.29 1.80
CA HIS A 6 2.09 2.30 3.21
C HIS A 6 1.93 0.86 3.69
N LEU A 7 2.48 0.58 4.86
CA LEU A 7 2.32 -0.70 5.53
C LEU A 7 1.12 -0.64 6.46
N PHE A 8 0.22 -1.60 6.29
CA PHE A 8 -0.92 -1.81 7.17
C PHE A 8 -0.76 -3.13 7.91
N GLU A 9 -0.96 -3.11 9.22
CA GLU A 9 -1.13 -4.33 10.00
C GLU A 9 -2.58 -4.81 9.85
N THR A 10 -2.74 -6.06 9.41
CA THR A 10 -4.04 -6.71 9.21
C THR A 10 -4.12 -7.97 10.07
N GLU A 11 -5.32 -8.50 10.30
CA GLU A 11 -5.52 -9.75 11.05
C GLU A 11 -4.74 -10.95 10.46
N THR A 12 -4.42 -10.90 9.17
CA THR A 12 -3.68 -11.94 8.46
C THR A 12 -2.18 -11.66 8.31
N GLY A 13 -1.71 -10.52 8.84
CA GLY A 13 -0.31 -10.07 8.77
C GLY A 13 -0.14 -8.72 8.08
N ASP A 14 1.10 -8.25 8.00
CA ASP A 14 1.44 -6.94 7.44
C ASP A 14 1.27 -6.91 5.91
N GLN A 15 0.52 -5.93 5.41
CA GLN A 15 0.27 -5.73 3.99
C GLN A 15 0.73 -4.35 3.53
N TRP A 16 1.59 -4.33 2.51
CA TRP A 16 1.99 -3.10 1.83
C TRP A 16 0.93 -2.70 0.81
N VAL A 17 0.52 -1.43 0.80
CA VAL A 17 -0.50 -0.89 -0.10
C VAL A 17 -0.02 0.45 -0.65
N CYS A 18 -0.19 0.67 -1.96
CA CYS A 18 0.16 1.95 -2.57
C CYS A 18 -0.88 3.02 -2.24
N ILE A 19 -0.46 4.29 -2.21
CA ILE A 19 -1.35 5.42 -1.93
C ILE A 19 -2.59 5.47 -2.83
N THR A 20 -2.48 4.99 -4.08
CA THR A 20 -3.62 4.91 -5.00
C THR A 20 -4.67 3.93 -4.48
N CYS A 21 -4.27 2.71 -4.17
CA CYS A 21 -5.19 1.71 -3.64
C CYS A 21 -5.71 2.09 -2.25
N ILE A 22 -4.93 2.77 -1.42
CA ILE A 22 -5.42 3.30 -0.13
C ILE A 22 -6.56 4.28 -0.36
N LYS A 23 -6.41 5.21 -1.31
CA LYS A 23 -7.46 6.18 -1.62
C LYS A 23 -8.69 5.52 -2.22
N GLU A 24 -8.51 4.51 -3.07
CA GLU A 24 -9.64 3.79 -3.69
C GLU A 24 -10.35 2.87 -2.69
N GLN A 25 -9.64 2.33 -1.71
CA GLN A 25 -10.14 1.32 -0.76
C GLN A 25 -10.17 1.86 0.67
N GLU A 26 -10.21 3.18 0.86
CA GLU A 26 -10.16 3.82 2.18
C GLU A 26 -11.28 3.29 3.09
N GLU A 27 -12.49 3.15 2.52
CA GLU A 27 -13.65 2.59 3.22
C GLU A 27 -13.40 1.15 3.69
N MET A 28 -12.77 0.30 2.87
CA MET A 28 -12.46 -1.08 3.22
C MET A 28 -11.37 -1.16 4.30
N ILE A 29 -10.34 -0.31 4.21
CA ILE A 29 -9.26 -0.22 5.20
C ILE A 29 -9.83 0.20 6.56
N GLN A 30 -10.74 1.17 6.57
CA GLN A 30 -11.43 1.61 7.79
C GLN A 30 -12.38 0.53 8.33
N GLU A 31 -13.18 -0.11 7.47
CA GLU A 31 -14.10 -1.17 7.88
C GLU A 31 -13.37 -2.38 8.46
N LYS A 32 -12.24 -2.77 7.87
CA LYS A 32 -11.39 -3.85 8.35
C LYS A 32 -10.45 -3.45 9.49
N GLN A 33 -10.52 -2.19 9.94
CA GLN A 33 -9.67 -1.64 10.99
C GLN A 33 -8.17 -1.90 10.77
N TRP A 34 -7.72 -1.77 9.53
CA TRP A 34 -6.31 -1.93 9.19
C TRP A 34 -5.51 -0.81 9.82
N GLU A 35 -4.53 -1.16 10.64
CA GLU A 35 -3.73 -0.18 11.37
C GLU A 35 -2.57 0.28 10.49
N TRP A 36 -2.51 1.58 10.21
CA TRP A 36 -1.39 2.15 9.49
C TRP A 36 -0.15 2.19 10.39
N ILE A 37 0.93 1.55 9.95
CA ILE A 37 2.16 1.44 10.73
C ILE A 37 3.20 2.45 10.27
N LEU A 38 3.51 2.46 8.98
CA LEU A 38 4.52 3.35 8.39
C LEU A 38 4.34 3.49 6.89
N GLU A 39 4.92 4.54 6.32
CA GLU A 39 5.09 4.68 4.88
C GLU A 39 6.57 4.69 4.50
N ARG A 40 6.90 4.06 3.38
CA ARG A 40 8.26 4.02 2.84
C ARG A 40 8.23 4.08 1.31
N PRO A 41 8.99 5.02 0.71
CA PRO A 41 9.26 4.96 -0.73
C PRO A 41 10.29 3.86 -0.98
N ASP A 42 9.87 2.76 -1.59
CA ASP A 42 10.75 1.64 -1.89
C ASP A 42 10.36 1.00 -3.23
N GLN A 43 11.33 0.89 -4.14
CA GLN A 43 11.12 0.42 -5.51
C GLN A 43 10.85 -1.09 -5.61
N VAL A 44 11.20 -1.86 -4.57
CA VAL A 44 10.96 -3.30 -4.56
C VAL A 44 9.64 -3.69 -3.89
N LEU A 45 9.03 -2.76 -3.14
CA LEU A 45 7.74 -3.02 -2.50
C LEU A 45 6.63 -3.04 -3.56
N ARG A 46 5.77 -4.06 -3.45
CA ARG A 46 4.61 -4.27 -4.32
C ARG A 46 3.34 -4.12 -3.51
N CYS A 47 2.38 -3.39 -4.05
CA CYS A 47 1.07 -3.26 -3.43
C CYS A 47 0.40 -4.65 -3.35
N SER A 48 -0.10 -5.03 -2.19
CA SER A 48 -0.79 -6.29 -1.95
C SER A 48 -2.15 -6.36 -2.63
N LEU A 49 -2.73 -5.19 -2.98
CA LEU A 49 -4.03 -5.10 -3.65
C LEU A 49 -3.90 -5.13 -5.17
N CYS A 50 -3.02 -4.31 -5.76
CA CYS A 50 -2.88 -4.22 -7.22
C CYS A 50 -1.64 -4.95 -7.78
N GLY A 51 -0.69 -5.37 -6.95
CA GLY A 51 0.54 -6.06 -7.38
C GLY A 51 1.58 -5.16 -8.06
N HIS A 52 1.23 -3.90 -8.34
CA HIS A 52 2.14 -2.95 -8.99
C HIS A 52 3.23 -2.48 -8.02
N PRO A 53 4.49 -2.39 -8.49
CA PRO A 53 5.54 -1.68 -7.77
C PRO A 53 5.27 -0.18 -7.76
N ASP A 54 5.91 0.54 -6.84
CA ASP A 54 5.71 1.99 -6.67
C ASP A 54 6.20 2.82 -7.87
N TYR A 55 7.12 2.27 -8.66
CA TYR A 55 7.63 2.86 -9.89
C TYR A 55 7.28 1.97 -11.10
N ASP A 56 6.51 2.53 -12.03
CA ASP A 56 6.47 2.03 -13.40
C ASP A 56 7.82 2.42 -14.03
N PHE A 57 8.70 1.44 -14.24
CA PHE A 57 9.81 1.65 -15.16
C PHE A 57 9.18 1.67 -16.55
N GLU A 58 8.77 2.86 -17.03
CA GLU A 58 8.61 3.09 -18.47
C GLU A 58 9.99 2.80 -19.09
N ASP A 59 10.08 1.70 -19.85
CA ASP A 59 11.23 1.30 -20.67
C ASP A 59 11.54 2.34 -21.76
#